data_AF-A0A645J400-F1
#
_entry.id   AF-A0A645J400-F1
#
_cell.length_a   1.000
_cell.length_b   1.000
_cell.length_c   1.000
_cell.angle_alpha   90.00
_cell.angle_beta   90.00
_cell.angle_gamma   90.00
#
_symmetry.space_group_name_H-M   'P 1'
#
loop_
_entity.id
_entity.type
_entity.pdbx_description
1 polymer ?
#
loop_
_entity_poly.entity_id
_entity_poly.type
_entity_poly.pdbx_seq_one_letter_code
_entity_poly.pdbx_strand_id
1 'polypeptide(L)'
;MYGEPFEEGVRYKLKSIKTETLYPPATPEYVNDKKGLYTSYKDEEVQKVSSKEGSVYETYLQKYVNNQLADEKLVGKSRYPARREQIWRGVKDWI
;
A
#
# COMPACT_ATOMS: atom_id res chain seq x y z
N MET A 1 -23.24 -12.41 22.18
CA MET A 1 -21.81 -12.49 21.81
C MET A 1 -21.23 -13.67 22.55
N TYR A 2 -20.54 -14.58 21.87
CA TYR A 2 -19.99 -15.80 22.48
C TYR A 2 -18.54 -15.57 22.93
N GLY A 3 -18.22 -16.02 24.15
CA GLY A 3 -16.92 -15.92 24.81
C GLY A 3 -17.08 -15.67 26.31
N GLU A 4 -16.14 -16.17 27.13
CA GLU A 4 -16.08 -15.79 28.55
C GLU A 4 -15.88 -14.26 28.66
N PRO A 5 -16.59 -13.59 29.60
CA PRO A 5 -16.37 -12.17 29.83
C PRO A 5 -14.92 -11.94 30.26
N PHE A 6 -14.34 -10.84 29.80
CA PHE A 6 -13.05 -10.41 30.31
C PHE A 6 -13.14 -10.14 31.82
N GLU A 7 -12.02 -10.32 32.52
CA GLU A 7 -11.88 -9.88 33.92
C GLU A 7 -12.33 -8.42 34.08
N GLU A 8 -12.90 -8.10 35.24
CA GLU A 8 -13.41 -6.77 35.51
C GLU A 8 -12.32 -5.70 35.33
N GLY A 9 -12.64 -4.64 34.58
CA GLY A 9 -11.70 -3.57 34.25
C GLY A 9 -10.68 -3.91 33.14
N VAL A 10 -10.70 -5.12 32.57
CA VAL A 10 -9.81 -5.50 31.46
C VAL A 10 -10.45 -5.19 30.11
N ARG A 11 -9.69 -4.50 29.24
CA ARG A 11 -10.08 -4.20 27.86
C ARG A 11 -8.92 -4.41 26.91
N TYR A 12 -9.21 -4.95 25.73
CA TYR A 12 -8.26 -5.01 24.63
C TYR A 12 -8.60 -3.98 23.54
N LYS A 13 -7.58 -3.42 22.90
CA LYS A 13 -7.69 -2.58 21.70
C LYS A 13 -6.64 -2.98 20.68
N LEU A 14 -6.98 -2.87 19.40
CA LEU A 14 -6.00 -2.91 18.33
C LEU A 14 -5.58 -1.49 17.97
N LYS A 15 -4.26 -1.28 17.83
CA LYS A 15 -3.67 -0.03 17.37
C LYS A 15 -2.77 -0.34 16.18
N SER A 16 -3.07 0.25 15.03
CA SER A 16 -2.23 0.16 13.85
C SER A 16 -1.41 1.45 13.69
N ILE A 17 -0.11 1.30 13.46
CA ILE A 17 0.82 2.41 13.28
C ILE A 17 1.50 2.22 11.93
N LYS A 18 1.56 3.28 11.11
CA LYS A 18 2.38 3.29 9.91
C LYS A 18 3.84 3.40 10.30
N THR A 19 4.63 2.37 10.01
CA THR A 19 6.05 2.31 10.39
C THR A 19 6.98 2.68 9.23
N GLU A 20 6.52 2.51 7.99
CA GLU A 20 7.32 2.79 6.80
C GLU A 20 6.46 3.30 5.65
N THR A 21 6.99 4.26 4.89
CA THR A 21 6.47 4.63 3.57
C THR A 21 7.34 3.95 2.50
N LEU A 22 6.71 3.23 1.58
CA LEU A 22 7.40 2.61 0.45
C LEU A 22 7.30 3.52 -0.75
N TYR A 23 8.40 4.12 -1.18
CA TYR A 23 8.41 4.99 -2.35
C TYR A 23 8.40 4.17 -3.65
N PRO A 24 7.62 4.60 -4.65
CA PRO A 24 7.67 3.96 -5.96
C PRO A 24 9.05 4.21 -6.62
N PRO A 25 9.52 3.30 -7.49
CA PRO A 25 10.75 3.54 -8.25
C PRO A 25 10.66 4.83 -9.08
N ALA A 26 11.75 5.60 -9.14
CA ALA A 26 11.81 6.86 -9.87
C ALA A 26 11.67 6.69 -11.40
N THR A 27 12.02 5.52 -11.92
CA THR A 27 11.90 5.19 -13.33
C THR A 27 10.54 4.53 -13.63
N PRO A 28 9.77 5.05 -14.59
CA PRO A 28 8.52 4.43 -15.02
C PRO A 28 8.77 3.10 -15.73
N GLU A 29 7.75 2.25 -15.76
CA GLU A 29 7.71 1.07 -16.60
C GLU A 29 7.05 1.41 -17.95
N TYR A 30 7.81 1.26 -19.02
CA TYR A 30 7.30 1.46 -20.38
C TYR A 30 6.57 0.21 -20.87
N VAL A 31 5.33 0.41 -21.32
CA VAL A 31 4.48 -0.62 -21.91
C VAL A 31 4.25 -0.25 -23.37
N ASN A 32 4.70 -1.10 -24.30
CA ASN A 32 4.54 -0.82 -25.73
C ASN A 32 3.07 -0.97 -26.14
N ASP A 33 2.47 0.09 -26.70
CA ASP A 33 1.13 0.05 -27.26
C ASP A 33 1.16 -0.47 -28.71
N LYS A 34 1.22 -1.79 -28.84
CA LYS A 34 1.32 -2.46 -30.14
C LYS A 34 0.10 -2.28 -31.04
N LYS A 35 -1.05 -1.91 -30.47
CA LYS A 35 -2.31 -1.72 -31.22
C LYS A 35 -2.55 -0.27 -31.60
N GLY A 36 -1.73 0.66 -31.08
CA GLY A 36 -1.88 2.10 -31.30
C GLY A 36 -3.22 2.64 -30.79
N LEU A 37 -3.73 2.08 -29.70
CA LEU A 37 -5.03 2.49 -29.11
C LEU A 37 -4.90 3.77 -28.26
N TYR A 38 -3.70 4.01 -27.73
CA TYR A 38 -3.39 5.07 -26.79
C TYR A 38 -2.24 5.96 -27.27
N THR A 39 -1.35 5.44 -28.13
CA THR A 39 -0.25 6.20 -28.73
C THR A 39 -0.18 5.93 -30.23
N SER A 40 -0.01 6.97 -31.03
CA SER A 40 0.03 6.90 -32.49
C SER A 40 1.45 6.73 -33.04
N TYR A 41 2.44 7.38 -32.42
CA TYR A 41 3.83 7.44 -32.89
C TYR A 41 4.83 6.99 -31.83
N LYS A 42 6.03 6.55 -32.24
CA LYS A 42 7.11 6.13 -31.32
C LYS A 42 7.52 7.16 -30.27
N ASP A 43 7.40 8.43 -30.62
CA ASP A 43 7.77 9.56 -29.76
C ASP A 43 6.64 9.96 -28.80
N GLU A 44 5.49 9.29 -28.89
CA GLU A 44 4.32 9.56 -28.05
C GLU A 44 4.32 8.67 -26.81
N GLU A 45 4.25 9.33 -25.66
CA GLU A 45 4.17 8.72 -24.34
C GLU A 45 2.86 9.14 -23.66
N VAL A 46 2.06 8.17 -23.22
CA VAL A 46 0.79 8.43 -22.53
C VAL A 46 0.79 7.72 -21.18
N GLN A 47 0.47 8.45 -20.12
CA GLN A 47 0.40 7.86 -18.79
C GLN A 47 -0.70 6.79 -18.73
N LYS A 48 -0.30 5.56 -18.42
CA LYS A 48 -1.23 4.43 -18.22
C LYS A 48 -1.67 4.33 -16.77
N VAL A 49 -0.71 4.40 -15.85
CA VAL A 49 -0.92 4.28 -14.41
C VAL A 49 0.00 5.24 -13.69
N SER A 50 -0.54 6.08 -12.81
CA SER A 50 0.28 6.93 -11.95
C SER A 50 0.98 6.14 -10.84
N SER A 51 2.19 6.58 -10.48
CA SER A 51 2.90 6.06 -9.32
C SER A 51 2.09 6.30 -8.03
N LYS A 52 2.14 5.35 -7.10
CA LYS A 52 1.52 5.49 -5.78
C LYS A 52 2.44 4.93 -4.71
N GLU A 53 2.60 5.67 -3.61
CA GLU A 53 3.33 5.19 -2.45
C GLU A 53 2.65 3.98 -1.82
N GLY A 54 3.47 3.04 -1.37
CA GLY A 54 3.07 1.95 -0.50
C GLY A 54 3.30 2.31 0.97
N SER A 55 2.95 1.41 1.87
CA SER A 55 3.16 1.60 3.30
C SER A 55 3.25 0.27 4.03
N VAL A 56 4.01 0.26 5.12
CA VAL A 56 4.04 -0.86 6.08
C VAL A 56 3.34 -0.39 7.35
N TYR A 57 2.44 -1.23 7.85
CA TYR A 57 1.74 -1.01 9.11
C TYR A 57 2.09 -2.12 10.08
N GLU A 58 2.33 -1.74 11.32
CA GLU A 58 2.42 -2.65 12.45
C GLU A 58 1.15 -2.54 13.29
N THR A 59 0.57 -3.68 13.66
CA THR A 59 -0.64 -3.74 14.48
C THR A 59 -0.27 -4.30 15.84
N TYR A 60 -0.59 -3.54 16.89
CA TYR A 60 -0.35 -3.88 18.27
C TYR A 60 -1.68 -4.20 18.97
N LEU A 61 -1.66 -5.24 19.79
CA LEU A 61 -2.70 -5.54 20.75
C LEU A 61 -2.34 -4.87 22.06
N GLN A 62 -3.18 -3.95 22.50
CA GLN A 62 -3.04 -3.20 23.74
C GLN A 62 -3.98 -3.77 24.79
N LYS A 63 -3.45 -4.19 25.94
CA LYS A 63 -4.22 -4.56 27.12
C LYS A 63 -4.33 -3.36 28.05
N TYR A 64 -5.55 -3.02 28.42
CA TYR A 64 -5.86 -2.02 29.42
C TYR A 64 -6.42 -2.69 30.67
N VAL A 65 -6.00 -2.23 31.84
CA VAL A 65 -6.54 -2.61 33.15
C VAL A 65 -6.94 -1.31 33.84
N ASN A 66 -8.22 -1.17 34.21
CA ASN A 66 -8.75 0.05 34.83
C ASN A 66 -8.39 1.32 34.04
N ASN A 67 -8.56 1.26 32.71
CA ASN A 67 -8.22 2.31 31.74
C ASN A 67 -6.73 2.69 31.65
N GLN A 68 -5.82 2.02 32.36
CA GLN A 68 -4.38 2.20 32.20
C GLN A 68 -3.81 1.16 31.24
N LEU A 69 -2.89 1.57 30.36
CA LEU A 69 -2.20 0.63 29.46
C LEU A 69 -1.28 -0.26 30.30
N ALA A 70 -1.58 -1.55 30.34
CA ALA A 70 -0.85 -2.53 31.14
C ALA A 70 0.13 -3.35 30.28
N ASP A 71 -0.20 -3.60 29.01
CA ASP A 71 0.65 -4.34 28.08
C ASP A 71 0.40 -3.89 26.64
N GLU A 72 1.43 -3.99 25.81
CA GLU A 72 1.35 -3.77 24.37
C GLU A 72 2.22 -4.80 23.64
N LYS A 73 1.60 -5.57 22.75
CA LYS A 73 2.28 -6.61 21.98
C LYS A 73 2.04 -6.44 20.49
N LEU A 74 3.12 -6.53 19.70
CA LEU A 74 3.00 -6.62 18.25
C LEU A 74 2.31 -7.93 17.86
N VAL A 75 1.21 -7.84 17.11
CA VAL A 75 0.41 -9.00 16.68
C VAL A 75 0.35 -9.17 15.17
N GLY A 76 0.78 -8.18 14.39
CA GLY A 76 0.80 -8.31 12.95
C GLY A 76 1.61 -7.24 12.25
N LYS A 77 2.09 -7.57 11.05
CA LYS A 77 2.66 -6.63 10.09
C LYS A 77 1.93 -6.76 8.77
N SER A 78 1.48 -5.63 8.22
CA SER A 78 0.78 -5.55 6.95
C SER A 78 1.59 -4.69 5.98
N ARG A 79 1.88 -5.24 4.79
CA ARG A 79 2.63 -4.53 3.74
C ARG A 79 1.72 -4.24 2.56
N TYR A 80 1.61 -2.95 2.22
CA TYR A 80 0.93 -2.47 1.02
C TYR A 80 2.01 -1.98 0.04
N PRO A 81 2.23 -2.67 -1.09
CA PRO A 81 3.33 -2.35 -1.99
C PRO A 81 3.11 -1.00 -2.68
N ALA A 82 4.22 -0.32 -2.98
CA ALA A 82 4.21 0.84 -3.85
C ALA A 82 3.88 0.42 -5.28
N ARG A 83 3.15 1.28 -6.00
CA ARG A 83 2.82 1.09 -7.41
C ARG A 83 3.75 1.95 -8.26
N ARG A 84 4.50 1.31 -9.16
CA ARG A 84 5.32 1.99 -10.16
C ARG A 84 4.43 2.71 -11.18
N GLU A 85 4.89 3.85 -11.67
CA GLU A 85 4.28 4.50 -12.84
C GLU A 85 4.40 3.60 -14.08
N GLN A 86 3.35 3.55 -14.89
CA GLN A 86 3.38 2.90 -16.19
C GLN A 86 3.05 3.91 -17.28
N ILE A 87 3.84 3.87 -18.36
CA ILE A 87 3.70 4.75 -19.51
C ILE A 87 3.48 3.89 -20.75
N TRP A 88 2.43 4.16 -21.52
CA TRP A 88 2.28 3.64 -22.87
C TRP A 88 3.28 4.33 -23.78
N ARG A 89 4.00 3.55 -24.59
CA ARG A 89 4.87 4.08 -25.64
C ARG A 89 4.47 3.54 -27.00
N GLY A 90 4.37 4.41 -27.99
CA GLY A 90 4.10 4.00 -29.35
C GLY A 90 5.24 3.18 -29.94
N VAL A 91 4.91 2.34 -30.92
CA VAL A 91 5.90 1.48 -31.60
C VAL A 91 5.90 1.67 -33.11
N LYS A 92 5.05 2.55 -33.65
CA LYS A 92 4.92 2.78 -35.09
C LYS A 92 5.92 3.85 -35.54
N ASP A 93 6.79 3.50 -36.49
CA ASP A 93 7.67 4.45 -37.16
C ASP A 93 6.85 5.38 -38.07
N TRP A 94 7.38 6.59 -38.28
CA TRP A 94 6.89 7.52 -39.30
C TRP A 94 6.93 6.80 -40.66
N ILE A 95 5.78 6.63 -41.31
CA ILE A 95 5.68 6.11 -42.70
C ILE A 95 5.64 7.31 -43.64
#